data_AF-A0A7W0R9L6-F1
#
_entry.id   AF-A0A7W0R9L6-F1
#
_cell.length_a   1.000
_cell.length_b   1.000
_cell.length_c   1.000
_cell.angle_alpha   90.00
_cell.angle_beta   90.00
_cell.angle_gamma   90.00
#
_symmetry.space_group_name_H-M   'P 1'
#
loop_
_entity.id
_entity.type
_entity.pdbx_description
1 polymer ?
#
loop_
_entity_poly.entity_id
_entity_poly.type
_entity_poly.pdbx_seq_one_letter_code
_entity_poly.pdbx_strand_id
1 'polypeptide(L)'
;MDNTETLPPRRKRGLSLTQQIFVGLAVGIAVGAFVDYYNPAWAIYFRPFSQLFLRLIKMVIAPLIFATLVAGIAGAGHFKIVGRMGLRAIIYFEIVTTIALVIGLVAVNITRPGDGVNLPMGQGPEITAKAQTWDQILLHTVPESVIDAMARGDVLQIVVFSIFFGIALGMIGEKGRPVIAWCEGVAETMFKFTNIVMHYAPIGVGAAIAYTVGHGGLGVLYNLAWLVATLYMALAVFILIVLLPIALIFKVPIRKFIRAVKEPAIIAFSTTSSEAALPRAMEVLERLGVPRRIVSFVLPLGYSFNLDGTTLYLSLAAVFVAQAAGVELTMGQQITMLLTLMLTSKGVAGVPRASLVILAGTLASYGLPLEGVTLILGVDELMDMARTMTNVVGNCLATVVIAKWEGEFVEASDEQLALAAERGEI
;
A
#
# COMPACT_ATOMS: atom_id res chain seq x y z
N MET A 1 11.91 -22.57 45.03
CA MET A 1 11.98 -21.36 44.20
C MET A 1 13.06 -21.63 43.17
N ASP A 2 12.67 -22.14 42.02
CA ASP A 2 13.60 -22.51 40.93
C ASP A 2 13.46 -21.45 39.84
N ASN A 3 14.34 -20.44 39.90
CA ASN A 3 14.44 -19.38 38.90
C ASN A 3 15.26 -19.89 37.73
N THR A 4 14.61 -20.61 36.81
CA THR A 4 15.16 -20.84 35.48
C THR A 4 14.90 -19.61 34.64
N GLU A 5 15.89 -18.71 34.59
CA GLU A 5 15.97 -17.65 33.59
C GLU A 5 15.93 -18.29 32.19
N THR A 6 14.80 -18.13 31.52
CA THR A 6 14.66 -18.53 30.11
C THR A 6 15.46 -17.54 29.27
N LEU A 7 16.64 -17.98 28.82
CA LEU A 7 17.47 -17.22 27.87
C LEU A 7 16.61 -16.82 26.65
N PRO A 8 16.67 -15.56 26.18
CA PRO A 8 15.93 -15.15 24.99
C PRO A 8 16.36 -16.01 23.79
N PRO A 9 15.42 -16.41 22.90
CA PRO A 9 15.73 -17.28 21.78
C PRO A 9 16.81 -16.62 20.91
N ARG A 10 17.92 -17.35 20.66
CA ARG A 10 18.99 -16.95 19.73
C ARG A 10 18.35 -16.56 18.38
N ARG A 11 18.39 -15.27 18.02
CA ARG A 11 18.05 -14.78 16.68
C ARG A 11 18.91 -15.56 15.67
N LYS A 12 18.32 -16.49 14.92
CA LYS A 12 19.02 -17.19 13.84
C LYS A 12 19.54 -16.12 12.86
N ARG A 13 20.86 -16.06 12.65
CA ARG A 13 21.54 -15.18 11.69
C ARG A 13 21.25 -15.66 10.24
N GLY A 14 19.99 -15.63 9.84
CA GLY A 14 19.58 -15.84 8.45
C GLY A 14 19.47 -14.51 7.71
N LEU A 15 19.55 -14.54 6.38
CA LEU A 15 19.22 -13.39 5.54
C LEU A 15 17.77 -12.96 5.80
N SER A 16 17.52 -11.65 5.92
CA SER A 16 16.16 -11.12 6.02
C SER A 16 15.37 -11.47 4.75
N LEU A 17 14.03 -11.49 4.84
CA LEU A 17 13.19 -11.78 3.67
C LEU A 17 13.46 -10.81 2.52
N THR A 18 13.68 -9.55 2.84
CA THR A 18 14.13 -8.52 1.89
C THR A 18 15.44 -8.90 1.21
N GLN A 19 16.46 -9.30 1.97
CA GLN A 19 17.73 -9.74 1.40
C GLN A 19 17.55 -10.97 0.51
N GLN A 20 16.68 -11.91 0.88
CA GLN A 20 16.36 -13.07 0.06
C GLN A 20 15.69 -12.67 -1.26
N ILE A 21 14.79 -11.67 -1.25
CA ILE A 21 14.17 -11.16 -2.48
C ILE A 21 15.22 -10.48 -3.37
N PHE A 22 16.12 -9.67 -2.83
CA PHE A 22 17.22 -9.07 -3.61
C PHE A 22 18.17 -10.11 -4.19
N VAL A 23 18.48 -11.17 -3.44
CA VAL A 23 19.24 -12.31 -3.96
C VAL A 23 18.46 -13.02 -5.07
N GLY A 24 17.16 -13.26 -4.87
CA GLY A 24 16.27 -13.83 -5.89
C GLY A 24 16.22 -12.99 -7.16
N LEU A 25 16.12 -11.65 -7.03
CA LEU A 25 16.22 -10.69 -8.13
C LEU A 25 17.55 -10.81 -8.86
N ALA A 26 18.68 -10.74 -8.14
CA ALA A 26 20.01 -10.80 -8.74
C ALA A 26 20.25 -12.13 -9.48
N VAL A 27 19.85 -13.25 -8.88
CA VAL A 27 19.90 -14.57 -9.51
C VAL A 27 18.97 -14.62 -10.73
N GLY A 28 17.76 -14.09 -10.62
CA GLY A 28 16.81 -14.01 -11.72
C GLY A 28 17.34 -13.20 -12.90
N ILE A 29 18.00 -12.06 -12.65
CA ILE A 29 18.65 -11.26 -13.68
C ILE A 29 19.78 -12.05 -14.35
N ALA A 30 20.66 -12.67 -13.56
CA ALA A 30 21.78 -13.43 -14.10
C ALA A 30 21.32 -14.62 -14.97
N VAL A 31 20.32 -15.36 -14.49
CA VAL A 31 19.72 -16.49 -15.22
C VAL A 31 18.96 -15.99 -16.45
N GLY A 32 18.19 -14.92 -16.34
CA GLY A 32 17.47 -14.33 -17.46
C GLY A 32 18.40 -13.83 -18.56
N ALA A 33 19.48 -13.13 -18.21
CA ALA A 33 20.48 -12.67 -19.16
C ALA A 33 21.20 -13.83 -19.86
N PHE A 34 21.48 -14.91 -19.12
CA PHE A 34 22.02 -16.14 -19.70
C PHE A 34 21.04 -16.75 -20.71
N VAL A 35 19.76 -16.86 -20.34
CA VAL A 35 18.71 -17.42 -21.20
C VAL A 35 18.52 -16.59 -22.46
N ASP A 36 18.46 -15.25 -22.33
CA ASP A 36 18.35 -14.31 -23.45
C ASP A 36 19.53 -14.48 -24.44
N TYR A 37 20.75 -14.62 -23.93
CA TYR A 37 21.94 -14.75 -24.75
C TYR A 37 22.04 -16.10 -25.50
N TYR A 38 21.70 -17.22 -24.84
CA TYR A 38 21.90 -18.56 -25.41
C TYR A 38 20.66 -19.09 -26.13
N ASN A 39 19.49 -19.03 -25.50
CA ASN A 39 18.24 -19.51 -26.08
C ASN A 39 17.02 -18.93 -25.34
N PRO A 40 16.42 -17.84 -25.85
CA PRO A 40 15.24 -17.22 -25.25
C PRO A 40 14.06 -18.17 -25.01
N ALA A 41 13.94 -19.26 -25.77
CA ALA A 41 12.87 -20.25 -25.58
C ALA A 41 12.92 -20.94 -24.22
N TRP A 42 14.08 -20.97 -23.54
CA TRP A 42 14.20 -21.55 -22.20
C TRP A 42 13.54 -20.70 -21.11
N ALA A 43 13.23 -19.43 -21.38
CA ALA A 43 12.62 -18.57 -20.38
C ALA A 43 11.27 -19.14 -19.92
N ILE A 44 10.53 -19.84 -20.79
CA ILE A 44 9.22 -20.45 -20.45
C ILE A 44 9.28 -21.40 -19.25
N TYR A 45 10.42 -22.03 -18.98
CA TYR A 45 10.58 -22.96 -17.84
C TYR A 45 10.51 -22.28 -16.47
N PHE A 46 10.74 -20.96 -16.39
CA PHE A 46 10.62 -20.20 -15.14
C PHE A 46 9.17 -19.77 -14.87
N ARG A 47 8.32 -19.75 -15.91
CA ARG A 47 6.93 -19.26 -15.81
C ARG A 47 6.08 -19.97 -14.75
N PRO A 48 6.12 -21.31 -14.57
CA PRO A 48 5.29 -21.99 -13.57
C PRO A 48 5.55 -21.53 -12.12
N PHE A 49 6.79 -21.20 -11.78
CA PHE A 49 7.16 -20.73 -10.43
C PHE A 49 6.60 -19.33 -10.17
N SER A 50 6.71 -18.44 -11.14
CA SER A 50 6.07 -17.11 -11.08
C SER A 50 4.54 -17.22 -11.01
N GLN A 51 3.93 -18.08 -11.83
CA GLN A 51 2.49 -18.30 -11.84
C GLN A 51 1.97 -18.90 -10.53
N LEU A 52 2.72 -19.82 -9.91
CA LEU A 52 2.37 -20.35 -8.60
C LEU A 52 2.32 -19.22 -7.58
N PHE A 53 3.33 -18.35 -7.55
CA PHE A 53 3.34 -17.17 -6.67
C PHE A 53 2.13 -16.27 -6.90
N LEU A 54 1.78 -15.97 -8.16
CA LEU A 54 0.58 -15.18 -8.49
C LEU A 54 -0.71 -15.82 -8.01
N ARG A 55 -0.85 -17.15 -8.13
CA ARG A 55 -2.02 -17.87 -7.61
C ARG A 55 -2.09 -17.81 -6.09
N LEU A 56 -0.95 -17.91 -5.39
CA LEU A 56 -0.89 -17.73 -3.94
C LEU A 56 -1.38 -16.34 -3.52
N ILE A 57 -0.98 -15.29 -4.22
CA ILE A 57 -1.46 -13.92 -3.97
C ILE A 57 -2.97 -13.81 -4.26
N LYS A 58 -3.44 -14.32 -5.41
CA LYS A 58 -4.87 -14.28 -5.79
C LYS A 58 -5.80 -14.86 -4.73
N MET A 59 -5.41 -15.96 -4.09
CA MET A 59 -6.23 -16.62 -3.06
C MET A 59 -6.49 -15.74 -1.84
N VAL A 60 -5.61 -14.77 -1.57
CA VAL A 60 -5.72 -13.88 -0.41
C VAL A 60 -6.65 -12.68 -0.69
N ILE A 61 -6.71 -12.21 -1.94
CA ILE A 61 -7.31 -10.91 -2.31
C ILE A 61 -8.76 -10.78 -1.84
N ALA A 62 -9.66 -11.66 -2.29
CA ALA A 62 -11.10 -11.49 -2.06
C ALA A 62 -11.49 -11.54 -0.56
N PRO A 63 -11.06 -12.55 0.22
CA PRO A 63 -11.36 -12.58 1.66
C PRO A 63 -10.75 -11.39 2.41
N LEU A 64 -9.54 -10.98 2.05
CA LEU A 64 -8.85 -9.87 2.70
C LEU A 64 -9.58 -8.54 2.45
N ILE A 65 -9.88 -8.22 1.19
CA ILE A 65 -10.57 -6.97 0.83
C ILE A 65 -11.94 -6.90 1.50
N PHE A 66 -12.69 -8.01 1.47
CA PHE A 66 -14.00 -8.04 2.11
C PHE A 66 -13.91 -7.76 3.62
N ALA A 67 -13.07 -8.52 4.31
CA ALA A 67 -12.93 -8.44 5.76
C ALA A 67 -12.39 -7.09 6.23
N THR A 68 -11.37 -6.55 5.55
CA THR A 68 -10.73 -5.28 5.92
C THR A 68 -11.65 -4.09 5.69
N LEU A 69 -12.39 -4.04 4.59
CA LEU A 69 -13.33 -2.95 4.32
C LEU A 69 -14.52 -2.99 5.27
N VAL A 70 -15.09 -4.17 5.51
CA VAL A 70 -16.21 -4.31 6.45
C VAL A 70 -15.78 -3.94 7.86
N ALA A 71 -14.64 -4.46 8.33
CA ALA A 71 -14.10 -4.12 9.65
C ALA A 71 -13.77 -2.62 9.74
N GLY A 72 -13.16 -2.03 8.71
CA GLY A 72 -12.81 -0.62 8.67
C GLY A 72 -14.03 0.31 8.73
N ILE A 73 -15.08 0.01 7.95
CA ILE A 73 -16.28 0.85 7.85
C ILE A 73 -17.18 0.66 9.07
N ALA A 74 -17.43 -0.59 9.48
CA ALA A 74 -18.33 -0.90 10.58
C ALA A 74 -17.67 -0.63 11.95
N GLY A 75 -16.37 -0.90 12.08
CA GLY A 75 -15.56 -0.53 13.25
C GLY A 75 -15.55 0.98 13.48
N ALA A 76 -15.56 1.76 12.39
CA ALA A 76 -15.69 3.22 12.49
C ALA A 76 -17.04 3.69 13.06
N GLY A 77 -18.10 2.89 12.94
CA GLY A 77 -19.43 3.18 13.49
C GLY A 77 -19.49 3.18 15.02
N HIS A 78 -18.55 2.52 15.70
CA HIS A 78 -18.43 2.59 17.17
C HIS A 78 -17.81 3.91 17.66
N PHE A 79 -17.30 4.76 16.76
CA PHE A 79 -16.80 6.10 17.08
C PHE A 79 -17.92 7.14 17.27
N LYS A 80 -19.15 6.74 17.65
CA LYS A 80 -20.09 7.68 18.31
C LYS A 80 -19.45 8.41 19.50
N ILE A 81 -18.36 7.88 20.05
CA ILE A 81 -17.53 8.46 21.11
C ILE A 81 -16.50 9.50 20.58
N VAL A 82 -16.26 9.59 19.27
CA VAL A 82 -15.26 10.48 18.65
C VAL A 82 -15.90 11.35 17.57
N GLY A 83 -16.72 12.32 18.00
CA GLY A 83 -17.56 13.18 17.15
C GLY A 83 -16.83 14.00 16.07
N ARG A 84 -16.66 15.31 16.29
CA ARG A 84 -16.16 16.24 15.25
C ARG A 84 -14.72 15.96 14.78
N MET A 85 -13.86 15.52 15.71
CA MET A 85 -12.44 15.26 15.46
C MET A 85 -12.22 14.10 14.47
N GLY A 86 -12.96 13.00 14.61
CA GLY A 86 -12.86 11.86 13.71
C GLY A 86 -13.30 12.19 12.30
N LEU A 87 -14.41 12.92 12.15
CA LEU A 87 -14.87 13.39 10.84
C LEU A 87 -13.83 14.31 10.17
N ARG A 88 -13.22 15.24 10.91
CA ARG A 88 -12.16 16.11 10.40
C ARG A 88 -10.93 15.32 9.95
N ALA A 89 -10.53 14.31 10.72
CA ALA A 89 -9.43 13.42 10.36
C ALA A 89 -9.72 12.65 9.07
N ILE A 90 -10.90 12.03 8.95
CA ILE A 90 -11.30 11.30 7.73
C ILE A 90 -11.36 12.23 6.51
N ILE A 91 -11.95 13.43 6.64
CA ILE A 91 -11.99 14.41 5.55
C ILE A 91 -10.56 14.80 5.12
N TYR A 92 -9.68 15.06 6.09
CA TYR A 92 -8.29 15.37 5.81
C TYR A 92 -7.62 14.21 5.06
N PHE A 93 -7.74 12.97 5.56
CA PHE A 93 -7.13 11.80 4.94
C PHE A 93 -7.63 11.59 3.51
N GLU A 94 -8.93 11.77 3.29
CA GLU A 94 -9.52 11.56 1.98
C GLU A 94 -9.03 12.58 0.96
N ILE A 95 -8.97 13.85 1.33
CA ILE A 95 -8.46 14.91 0.46
C ILE A 95 -6.99 14.65 0.10
N VAL A 96 -6.15 14.36 1.11
CA VAL A 96 -4.71 14.22 0.91
C VAL A 96 -4.39 12.96 0.09
N THR A 97 -5.02 11.82 0.40
CA THR A 97 -4.85 10.58 -0.39
C THR A 97 -5.39 10.70 -1.82
N THR A 98 -6.47 11.44 -2.04
CA THR A 98 -6.98 11.73 -3.40
C THR A 98 -5.95 12.50 -4.22
N ILE A 99 -5.34 13.53 -3.63
CA ILE A 99 -4.29 14.29 -4.31
C ILE A 99 -3.07 13.40 -4.59
N ALA A 100 -2.72 12.50 -3.66
CA ALA A 100 -1.63 11.55 -3.84
C ALA A 100 -1.86 10.61 -5.04
N LEU A 101 -3.09 10.09 -5.22
CA LEU A 101 -3.49 9.30 -6.40
C LEU A 101 -3.31 10.08 -7.70
N VAL A 102 -3.79 11.31 -7.72
CA VAL A 102 -3.69 12.16 -8.91
C VAL A 102 -2.23 12.44 -9.26
N ILE A 103 -1.39 12.73 -8.26
CA ILE A 103 0.05 12.95 -8.49
C ILE A 103 0.71 11.68 -9.06
N GLY A 104 0.41 10.51 -8.50
CA GLY A 104 0.93 9.24 -9.01
C GLY A 104 0.48 8.96 -10.45
N LEU A 105 -0.79 9.20 -10.75
CA LEU A 105 -1.36 9.08 -12.09
C LEU A 105 -0.71 10.04 -13.10
N VAL A 106 -0.53 11.30 -12.72
CA VAL A 106 0.10 12.30 -13.59
C VAL A 106 1.57 11.94 -13.81
N ALA A 107 2.29 11.55 -12.76
CA ALA A 107 3.70 11.19 -12.84
C ALA A 107 3.92 10.04 -13.84
N VAL A 108 3.16 8.95 -13.74
CA VAL A 108 3.31 7.78 -14.62
C VAL A 108 2.87 8.04 -16.05
N ASN A 109 1.85 8.88 -16.27
CA ASN A 109 1.44 9.27 -17.62
C ASN A 109 2.45 10.21 -18.30
N ILE A 110 3.22 10.98 -17.52
CA ILE A 110 4.30 11.84 -18.04
C ILE A 110 5.56 11.04 -18.31
N THR A 111 6.03 10.25 -17.33
CA THR A 111 7.32 9.56 -17.43
C THR A 111 7.26 8.25 -18.22
N ARG A 112 6.05 7.68 -18.36
CA ARG A 112 5.73 6.47 -19.11
C ARG A 112 6.73 5.32 -18.93
N PRO A 113 7.01 4.89 -17.68
CA PRO A 113 8.05 3.89 -17.42
C PRO A 113 7.73 2.49 -17.92
N GLY A 114 6.47 2.20 -18.27
CA GLY A 114 6.10 0.90 -18.83
C GLY A 114 6.37 0.75 -20.32
N ASP A 115 6.62 1.86 -21.05
CA ASP A 115 6.87 1.80 -22.48
C ASP A 115 8.12 0.94 -22.79
N GLY A 116 7.98 0.02 -23.74
CA GLY A 116 9.08 -0.88 -24.15
C GLY A 116 9.31 -2.07 -23.21
N VAL A 117 8.53 -2.22 -22.14
CA VAL A 117 8.42 -3.52 -21.45
C VAL A 117 7.47 -4.40 -22.27
N ASN A 118 7.90 -5.61 -22.63
CA ASN A 118 7.03 -6.60 -23.26
C ASN A 118 6.51 -7.57 -22.20
N LEU A 119 5.42 -7.21 -21.50
CA LEU A 119 4.70 -8.18 -20.69
C LEU A 119 3.82 -9.04 -21.63
N PRO A 120 4.07 -10.36 -21.74
CA PRO A 120 3.20 -11.21 -22.52
C PRO A 120 1.83 -11.23 -21.85
N MET A 121 0.85 -10.67 -22.55
CA MET A 121 -0.55 -10.89 -22.25
C MET A 121 -0.75 -12.41 -22.22
N GLY A 122 -1.15 -12.97 -21.08
CA GLY A 122 -1.57 -14.36 -21.05
C GLY A 122 -2.67 -14.60 -22.08
N GLN A 123 -2.96 -15.85 -22.43
CA GLN A 123 -4.16 -16.23 -23.19
C GLN A 123 -5.45 -15.98 -22.37
N GLY A 124 -5.55 -14.83 -21.69
CA GLY A 124 -6.80 -14.31 -21.19
C GLY A 124 -7.68 -13.89 -22.37
N PRO A 125 -8.98 -13.66 -22.14
CA PRO A 125 -9.87 -13.18 -23.19
C PRO A 125 -9.22 -11.98 -23.85
N GLU A 126 -9.29 -11.90 -25.19
CA GLU A 126 -8.98 -10.65 -25.90
C GLU A 126 -9.60 -9.53 -25.08
N ILE A 127 -8.77 -8.60 -24.60
CA ILE A 127 -9.27 -7.32 -24.11
C ILE A 127 -9.78 -6.62 -25.38
N THR A 128 -10.91 -7.09 -25.92
CA THR A 128 -11.75 -6.28 -26.78
C THR A 128 -12.19 -5.14 -25.88
N ALA A 129 -11.41 -4.08 -25.88
CA ALA A 129 -11.77 -2.77 -25.42
C ALA A 129 -12.92 -2.25 -26.29
N LYS A 130 -14.08 -2.93 -26.24
CA LYS A 130 -15.33 -2.26 -26.54
C LYS A 130 -15.46 -1.25 -25.42
N ALA A 131 -15.44 0.03 -25.79
CA ALA A 131 -15.71 1.11 -24.86
C ALA A 131 -17.00 0.77 -24.10
N GLN A 132 -16.87 0.43 -22.82
CA GLN A 132 -18.01 0.19 -21.96
C GLN A 132 -18.81 1.48 -21.91
N THR A 133 -20.11 1.40 -22.18
CA THR A 133 -20.97 2.58 -22.08
C THR A 133 -21.11 2.97 -20.60
N TRP A 134 -21.43 4.23 -20.33
CA TRP A 134 -21.47 4.76 -18.96
C TRP A 134 -22.46 3.99 -18.05
N ASP A 135 -23.55 3.50 -18.64
CA ASP A 135 -24.53 2.62 -17.99
C ASP A 135 -23.95 1.24 -17.67
N GLN A 136 -23.14 0.65 -18.56
CA GLN A 136 -22.47 -0.63 -18.28
C GLN A 136 -21.47 -0.52 -17.13
N ILE A 137 -20.68 0.56 -17.10
CA ILE A 137 -19.74 0.84 -16.01
C ILE A 137 -20.49 1.00 -14.69
N LEU A 138 -21.59 1.76 -14.70
CA LEU A 138 -22.41 1.99 -13.52
C LEU A 138 -23.07 0.69 -13.01
N LEU A 139 -23.67 -0.09 -13.92
CA LEU A 139 -24.31 -1.36 -13.55
C LEU A 139 -23.30 -2.40 -13.08
N HIS A 140 -22.12 -2.48 -13.72
CA HIS A 140 -21.05 -3.39 -13.33
C HIS A 140 -20.47 -3.08 -11.94
N THR A 141 -20.61 -1.85 -11.46
CA THR A 141 -20.15 -1.44 -10.12
C THR A 141 -20.87 -2.21 -9.01
N VAL A 142 -22.13 -2.61 -9.23
CA VAL A 142 -22.93 -3.34 -8.24
C VAL A 142 -22.98 -4.83 -8.61
N PRO A 143 -22.50 -5.76 -7.75
CA PRO A 143 -22.58 -7.18 -8.05
C PRO A 143 -24.03 -7.67 -8.04
N GLU A 144 -24.39 -8.50 -9.02
CA GLU A 144 -25.60 -9.33 -8.94
C GLU A 144 -25.47 -10.40 -7.84
N SER A 145 -24.25 -10.90 -7.61
CA SER A 145 -23.92 -11.87 -6.57
C SER A 145 -22.50 -11.65 -6.05
N VAL A 146 -22.37 -11.45 -4.73
CA VAL A 146 -21.05 -11.29 -4.09
C VAL A 146 -20.19 -12.55 -4.21
N ILE A 147 -20.79 -13.74 -4.14
CA ILE A 147 -20.06 -15.01 -4.22
C ILE A 147 -19.44 -15.18 -5.60
N ASP A 148 -20.18 -14.80 -6.64
CA ASP A 148 -19.73 -14.83 -8.02
C ASP A 148 -18.66 -13.76 -8.29
N ALA A 149 -18.82 -12.54 -7.76
CA ALA A 149 -17.80 -11.50 -7.79
C ALA A 149 -16.47 -11.97 -7.14
N MET A 150 -16.55 -12.62 -5.97
CA MET A 150 -15.39 -13.21 -5.29
C MET A 150 -14.76 -14.35 -6.11
N ALA A 151 -15.57 -15.20 -6.74
CA ALA A 151 -15.08 -16.31 -7.56
C ALA A 151 -14.36 -15.82 -8.82
N ARG A 152 -14.87 -14.76 -9.47
CA ARG A 152 -14.23 -14.12 -10.63
C ARG A 152 -13.06 -13.21 -10.28
N GLY A 153 -12.96 -12.79 -9.02
CA GLY A 153 -11.94 -11.84 -8.57
C GLY A 153 -12.24 -10.39 -8.99
N ASP A 154 -13.52 -10.04 -9.11
CA ASP A 154 -13.97 -8.69 -9.40
C ASP A 154 -13.89 -7.81 -8.15
N VAL A 155 -12.79 -7.06 -8.03
CA VAL A 155 -12.50 -6.31 -6.81
C VAL A 155 -13.42 -5.10 -6.66
N LEU A 156 -13.78 -4.42 -7.75
CA LEU A 156 -14.68 -3.27 -7.67
C LEU A 156 -16.03 -3.70 -7.07
N GLN A 157 -16.59 -4.82 -7.55
CA GLN A 157 -17.84 -5.35 -7.04
C GLN A 157 -17.74 -5.77 -5.56
N ILE A 158 -16.64 -6.44 -5.17
CA ILE A 158 -16.40 -6.83 -3.77
C ILE A 158 -16.35 -5.59 -2.88
N VAL A 159 -15.67 -4.53 -3.31
CA VAL A 159 -15.55 -3.27 -2.57
C VAL A 159 -16.90 -2.61 -2.35
N VAL A 160 -17.70 -2.48 -3.42
CA VAL A 160 -19.01 -1.84 -3.36
C VAL A 160 -19.94 -2.61 -2.42
N PHE A 161 -19.96 -3.94 -2.53
CA PHE A 161 -20.69 -4.79 -1.60
C PHE A 161 -20.21 -4.59 -0.15
N SER A 162 -18.90 -4.63 0.10
CA SER A 162 -18.32 -4.44 1.44
C SER A 162 -18.69 -3.10 2.06
N ILE A 163 -18.79 -2.03 1.25
CA ILE A 163 -19.19 -0.71 1.73
C ILE A 163 -20.64 -0.74 2.23
N PHE A 164 -21.58 -1.22 1.41
CA PHE A 164 -22.98 -1.32 1.82
C PHE A 164 -23.15 -2.25 3.02
N PHE A 165 -22.46 -3.40 3.01
CA PHE A 165 -22.50 -4.36 4.11
C PHE A 165 -21.94 -3.78 5.41
N GLY A 166 -20.80 -3.08 5.35
CA GLY A 166 -20.18 -2.41 6.50
C GLY A 166 -21.06 -1.29 7.07
N ILE A 167 -21.66 -0.46 6.21
CA ILE A 167 -22.61 0.59 6.62
C ILE A 167 -23.83 -0.04 7.31
N ALA A 168 -24.43 -1.07 6.71
CA ALA A 168 -25.58 -1.78 7.28
C ALA A 168 -25.24 -2.40 8.64
N LEU A 169 -24.07 -3.02 8.80
CA LEU A 169 -23.59 -3.53 10.08
C LEU A 169 -23.44 -2.42 11.13
N GLY A 170 -22.88 -1.28 10.74
CA GLY A 170 -22.76 -0.11 11.63
C GLY A 170 -24.13 0.43 12.08
N MET A 171 -25.14 0.39 11.20
CA MET A 171 -26.52 0.81 11.51
C MET A 171 -27.24 -0.16 12.46
N ILE A 172 -26.93 -1.46 12.40
CA ILE A 172 -27.49 -2.49 13.29
C ILE A 172 -26.99 -2.33 14.74
N GLY A 173 -25.86 -1.64 14.95
CA GLY A 173 -25.31 -1.35 16.28
C GLY A 173 -24.74 -2.59 16.97
N GLU A 174 -25.01 -2.76 18.26
CA GLU A 174 -24.42 -3.84 19.09
C GLU A 174 -24.67 -5.25 18.55
N LYS A 175 -25.80 -5.49 17.87
CA LYS A 175 -26.09 -6.79 17.24
C LYS A 175 -25.11 -7.13 16.10
N GLY A 176 -24.48 -6.14 15.48
CA GLY A 176 -23.47 -6.32 14.44
C GLY A 176 -22.08 -6.66 14.98
N ARG A 177 -21.83 -6.43 16.28
CA ARG A 177 -20.51 -6.59 16.92
C ARG A 177 -19.86 -7.96 16.68
N PRO A 178 -20.57 -9.11 16.75
CA PRO A 178 -19.96 -10.41 16.49
C PRO A 178 -19.48 -10.57 15.04
N VAL A 179 -20.18 -9.98 14.08
CA VAL A 179 -19.81 -10.03 12.65
C VAL A 179 -18.60 -9.15 12.38
N ILE A 180 -18.54 -7.96 13.01
CA ILE A 180 -17.37 -7.07 12.93
C ILE A 180 -16.14 -7.78 13.51
N ALA A 181 -16.24 -8.37 14.70
CA ALA A 181 -15.14 -9.11 15.32
C ALA A 181 -14.70 -10.32 14.48
N TRP A 182 -15.64 -11.01 13.83
CA TRP A 182 -15.29 -12.06 12.87
C TRP A 182 -14.54 -11.51 11.66
N CYS A 183 -14.96 -10.38 11.09
CA CYS A 183 -14.26 -9.72 9.98
C CYS A 183 -12.84 -9.29 10.40
N GLU A 184 -12.66 -8.71 11.58
CA GLU A 184 -11.35 -8.38 12.14
C GLU A 184 -10.46 -9.62 12.24
N GLY A 185 -10.98 -10.73 12.77
CA GLY A 185 -10.26 -11.99 12.86
C GLY A 185 -9.89 -12.59 11.50
N VAL A 186 -10.78 -12.49 10.50
CA VAL A 186 -10.48 -12.92 9.13
C VAL A 186 -9.39 -12.04 8.51
N ALA A 187 -9.47 -10.71 8.67
CA ALA A 187 -8.46 -9.79 8.17
C ALA A 187 -7.08 -10.11 8.76
N GLU A 188 -6.98 -10.25 10.10
CA GLU A 188 -5.72 -10.63 10.76
C GLU A 188 -5.18 -11.99 10.27
N THR A 189 -6.08 -12.96 10.07
CA THR A 189 -5.72 -14.27 9.55
C THR A 189 -5.18 -14.18 8.12
N MET A 190 -5.85 -13.43 7.24
CA MET A 190 -5.43 -13.23 5.85
C MET A 190 -4.11 -12.46 5.75
N PHE A 191 -3.84 -11.55 6.68
CA PHE A 191 -2.53 -10.90 6.78
C PHE A 191 -1.43 -11.89 7.17
N LYS A 192 -1.65 -12.76 8.17
CA LYS A 192 -0.71 -13.85 8.49
C LYS A 192 -0.52 -14.81 7.33
N PHE A 193 -1.59 -15.13 6.61
CA PHE A 193 -1.52 -15.94 5.39
C PHE A 193 -0.65 -15.24 4.33
N THR A 194 -0.83 -13.94 4.10
CA THR A 194 0.02 -13.14 3.21
C THR A 194 1.50 -13.30 3.57
N ASN A 195 1.85 -13.19 4.86
CA ASN A 195 3.23 -13.39 5.32
C ASN A 195 3.78 -14.80 5.00
N ILE A 196 2.96 -15.85 5.14
CA ILE A 196 3.35 -17.21 4.75
C ILE A 196 3.63 -17.28 3.24
N VAL A 197 2.73 -16.75 2.41
CA VAL A 197 2.90 -16.69 0.96
C VAL A 197 4.17 -15.94 0.58
N MET A 198 4.50 -14.85 1.29
CA MET A 198 5.69 -14.05 1.01
C MET A 198 7.02 -14.80 1.25
N HIS A 199 7.05 -15.92 1.97
CA HIS A 199 8.26 -16.74 2.05
C HIS A 199 8.62 -17.39 0.71
N TYR A 200 7.65 -17.54 -0.20
CA TYR A 200 7.89 -17.99 -1.56
C TYR A 200 8.34 -16.85 -2.50
N ALA A 201 8.20 -15.58 -2.09
CA ALA A 201 8.50 -14.42 -2.93
C ALA A 201 9.91 -14.44 -3.54
N PRO A 202 11.01 -14.81 -2.84
CA PRO A 202 12.34 -14.88 -3.46
C PRO A 202 12.38 -15.76 -4.71
N ILE A 203 11.69 -16.91 -4.68
CA ILE A 203 11.59 -17.85 -5.81
C ILE A 203 10.68 -17.27 -6.90
N GLY A 204 9.50 -16.78 -6.51
CA GLY A 204 8.52 -16.21 -7.44
C GLY A 204 9.06 -15.01 -8.21
N VAL A 205 9.77 -14.10 -7.53
CA VAL A 205 10.44 -12.93 -8.11
C VAL A 205 11.60 -13.33 -9.00
N GLY A 206 12.49 -14.19 -8.51
CA GLY A 206 13.64 -14.64 -9.30
C GLY A 206 13.20 -15.31 -10.60
N ALA A 207 12.17 -16.15 -10.53
CA ALA A 207 11.59 -16.79 -11.71
C ALA A 207 10.88 -15.80 -12.64
N ALA A 208 10.16 -14.81 -12.11
CA ALA A 208 9.50 -13.77 -12.91
C ALA A 208 10.51 -12.91 -13.67
N ILE A 209 11.58 -12.50 -13.00
CA ILE A 209 12.64 -11.69 -13.59
C ILE A 209 13.46 -12.51 -14.59
N ALA A 210 13.76 -13.78 -14.28
CA ALA A 210 14.40 -14.68 -15.23
C ALA A 210 13.55 -14.86 -16.51
N TYR A 211 12.24 -15.05 -16.36
CA TYR A 211 11.32 -15.14 -17.49
C TYR A 211 11.27 -13.84 -18.31
N THR A 212 11.17 -12.70 -17.63
CA THR A 212 10.98 -11.39 -18.28
C THR A 212 12.26 -10.91 -18.95
N VAL A 213 13.41 -11.02 -18.28
CA VAL A 213 14.72 -10.69 -18.88
C VAL A 213 15.08 -11.70 -19.97
N GLY A 214 14.75 -12.99 -19.79
CA GLY A 214 15.00 -14.02 -20.79
C GLY A 214 14.18 -13.89 -22.08
N HIS A 215 13.03 -13.22 -22.06
CA HIS A 215 12.22 -12.92 -23.26
C HIS A 215 12.37 -11.48 -23.77
N GLY A 216 12.49 -10.51 -22.87
CA GLY A 216 12.45 -9.07 -23.15
C GLY A 216 13.81 -8.38 -23.05
N GLY A 217 14.86 -9.12 -22.71
CA GLY A 217 16.23 -8.63 -22.55
C GLY A 217 16.44 -7.77 -21.30
N LEU A 218 17.68 -7.29 -21.15
CA LEU A 218 18.09 -6.44 -20.02
C LEU A 218 17.47 -5.03 -20.03
N GLY A 219 16.90 -4.59 -21.16
CA GLY A 219 16.24 -3.29 -21.28
C GLY A 219 15.10 -3.09 -20.28
N VAL A 220 14.45 -4.18 -19.85
CA VAL A 220 13.40 -4.13 -18.82
C VAL A 220 13.93 -3.58 -17.48
N LEU A 221 15.21 -3.79 -17.15
CA LEU A 221 15.79 -3.26 -15.91
C LEU A 221 15.88 -1.74 -15.91
N TYR A 222 16.08 -1.12 -17.07
CA TYR A 222 16.03 0.34 -17.22
C TYR A 222 14.62 0.84 -16.88
N ASN A 223 13.59 0.21 -17.43
CA ASN A 223 12.19 0.56 -17.17
C ASN A 223 11.81 0.40 -15.68
N LEU A 224 12.30 -0.65 -15.01
CA LEU A 224 12.11 -0.80 -13.56
C LEU A 224 12.86 0.25 -12.74
N ALA A 225 14.10 0.58 -13.12
CA ALA A 225 14.83 1.66 -12.46
C ALA A 225 14.12 3.01 -12.68
N TRP A 226 13.58 3.24 -13.87
CA TRP A 226 12.81 4.44 -14.21
C TRP A 226 11.47 4.50 -13.47
N LEU A 227 10.82 3.36 -13.24
CA LEU A 227 9.65 3.24 -12.38
C LEU A 227 9.96 3.66 -10.93
N VAL A 228 11.05 3.14 -10.36
CA VAL A 228 11.52 3.50 -9.02
C VAL A 228 11.83 5.00 -8.96
N ALA A 229 12.56 5.54 -9.95
CA ALA A 229 12.85 6.97 -10.02
C ALA A 229 11.58 7.81 -10.10
N THR A 230 10.62 7.42 -10.94
CA THR A 230 9.31 8.09 -11.07
C THR A 230 8.59 8.15 -9.74
N LEU A 231 8.56 7.04 -8.99
CA LEU A 231 7.94 7.02 -7.67
C LEU A 231 8.63 7.99 -6.70
N TYR A 232 9.96 7.95 -6.60
CA TYR A 232 10.70 8.82 -5.69
C TYR A 232 10.49 10.30 -6.04
N MET A 233 10.49 10.64 -7.33
CA MET A 233 10.19 12.00 -7.80
C MET A 233 8.76 12.40 -7.44
N ALA A 234 7.78 11.52 -7.66
CA ALA A 234 6.37 11.78 -7.35
C ALA A 234 6.14 11.94 -5.84
N LEU A 235 6.79 11.13 -5.00
CA LEU A 235 6.74 11.28 -3.54
C LEU A 235 7.39 12.58 -3.08
N ALA A 236 8.53 12.98 -3.68
CA ALA A 236 9.15 14.26 -3.38
C ALA A 236 8.22 15.43 -3.76
N VAL A 237 7.57 15.36 -4.93
CA VAL A 237 6.56 16.32 -5.37
C VAL A 237 5.38 16.35 -4.39
N PHE A 238 4.87 15.19 -3.96
CA PHE A 238 3.80 15.11 -2.98
C PHE A 238 4.19 15.77 -1.64
N ILE A 239 5.38 15.49 -1.12
CA ILE A 239 5.86 16.10 0.12
C ILE A 239 5.97 17.63 -0.03
N LEU A 240 6.51 18.12 -1.16
CA LEU A 240 6.77 19.55 -1.38
C LEU A 240 5.53 20.36 -1.76
N ILE A 241 4.59 19.77 -2.50
CA ILE A 241 3.42 20.49 -3.05
C ILE A 241 2.15 20.21 -2.25
N VAL A 242 2.10 19.13 -1.46
CA VAL A 242 0.92 18.79 -0.64
C VAL A 242 1.24 18.94 0.84
N LEU A 243 2.17 18.14 1.38
CA LEU A 243 2.43 18.12 2.82
C LEU A 243 3.02 19.44 3.33
N LEU A 244 3.99 20.02 2.62
CA LEU A 244 4.62 21.27 3.02
C LEU A 244 3.63 22.46 3.02
N PRO A 245 2.81 22.70 1.98
CA PRO A 245 1.79 23.73 2.02
C PRO A 245 0.76 23.53 3.13
N ILE A 246 0.31 22.29 3.38
CA ILE A 246 -0.56 21.99 4.52
C ILE A 246 0.13 22.39 5.84
N ALA A 247 1.39 22.00 6.04
CA ALA A 247 2.15 22.36 7.23
C ALA A 247 2.26 23.89 7.41
N LEU A 248 2.45 24.63 6.32
CA LEU A 248 2.52 26.10 6.33
C LEU A 248 1.17 26.76 6.64
N ILE A 249 0.08 26.31 6.01
CA ILE A 249 -1.27 26.83 6.21
C ILE A 249 -1.69 26.67 7.67
N PHE A 250 -1.43 25.51 8.27
CA PHE A 250 -1.74 25.23 9.67
C PHE A 250 -0.67 25.74 10.63
N LYS A 251 0.36 26.46 10.17
CA LYS A 251 1.44 27.03 11.01
C LYS A 251 2.09 25.96 11.90
N VAL A 252 2.40 24.80 11.35
CA VAL A 252 3.17 23.75 12.02
C VAL A 252 4.61 24.22 12.20
N PRO A 253 5.25 24.03 13.37
CA PRO A 253 6.65 24.38 13.56
C PRO A 253 7.56 23.40 12.79
N ILE A 254 7.77 23.66 11.49
CA ILE A 254 8.39 22.73 10.52
C ILE A 254 9.74 22.20 11.02
N ARG A 255 10.60 23.05 11.59
CA ARG A 255 11.93 22.63 12.09
C ARG A 255 11.82 21.63 13.25
N LYS A 256 10.93 21.89 14.22
CA LYS A 256 10.69 21.00 15.35
C LYS A 256 10.01 19.71 14.91
N PHE A 257 9.04 19.83 13.99
CA PHE A 257 8.34 18.69 13.39
C PHE A 257 9.31 17.74 12.68
N ILE A 258 10.16 18.26 11.78
CA ILE A 258 11.15 17.44 11.06
C ILE A 258 12.11 16.78 12.05
N ARG A 259 12.58 17.50 13.08
CA ARG A 259 13.47 16.94 14.09
C ARG A 259 12.81 15.78 14.86
N ALA A 260 11.57 15.97 15.29
CA ALA A 260 10.81 14.97 16.05
C ALA A 260 10.44 13.73 15.20
N VAL A 261 10.02 13.94 13.95
CA VAL A 261 9.51 12.86 13.07
C VAL A 261 10.65 12.14 12.32
N LYS A 262 11.87 12.69 12.32
CA LYS A 262 13.03 12.08 11.65
C LYS A 262 13.27 10.64 12.08
N GLU A 263 13.22 10.36 13.38
CA GLU A 263 13.49 9.00 13.88
C GLU A 263 12.40 8.00 13.47
N PRO A 264 11.08 8.25 13.72
CA PRO A 264 10.02 7.41 13.16
C PRO A 264 10.10 7.23 11.64
N ALA A 265 10.43 8.29 10.90
CA ALA A 265 10.57 8.22 9.44
C ALA A 265 11.72 7.30 9.00
N ILE A 266 12.87 7.34 9.69
CA ILE A 266 14.01 6.45 9.43
C ILE A 266 13.66 5.00 9.79
N ILE A 267 12.96 4.78 10.90
CA ILE A 267 12.47 3.44 11.27
C ILE A 267 11.55 2.91 10.16
N ALA A 268 10.57 3.71 9.74
CA ALA A 268 9.64 3.35 8.67
C ALA A 268 10.36 3.06 7.33
N PHE A 269 11.33 3.90 6.95
CA PHE A 269 12.12 3.74 5.74
C PHE A 269 12.96 2.46 5.76
N SER A 270 13.60 2.16 6.90
CA SER A 270 14.52 1.02 7.02
C SER A 270 13.82 -0.32 7.25
N THR A 271 12.64 -0.30 7.87
CA THR A 271 11.90 -1.51 8.23
C THR A 271 10.75 -1.83 7.29
N THR A 272 10.41 -0.91 6.37
CA THR A 272 9.25 -1.00 5.47
C THR A 272 7.94 -1.33 6.22
N SER A 273 7.87 -0.91 7.48
CA SER A 273 6.73 -1.10 8.36
C SER A 273 6.36 0.21 9.06
N SER A 274 5.16 0.70 8.77
CA SER A 274 4.63 1.84 9.51
C SER A 274 4.41 1.47 10.98
N GLU A 275 3.94 0.24 11.26
CA GLU A 275 3.65 -0.27 12.61
C GLU A 275 4.88 -0.24 13.52
N ALA A 276 6.06 -0.62 12.99
CA ALA A 276 7.32 -0.55 13.73
C ALA A 276 7.67 0.89 14.19
N ALA A 277 7.24 1.90 13.44
CA ALA A 277 7.45 3.30 13.77
C ALA A 277 6.35 3.90 14.66
N LEU A 278 5.21 3.22 14.84
CA LEU A 278 4.02 3.79 15.51
C LEU A 278 4.27 4.17 16.97
N PRO A 279 4.83 3.30 17.85
CA PRO A 279 5.03 3.66 19.25
C PRO A 279 5.92 4.90 19.39
N ARG A 280 6.98 4.96 18.57
CA ARG A 280 7.90 6.08 18.54
C ARG A 280 7.24 7.35 18.02
N ALA A 281 6.46 7.25 16.94
CA ALA A 281 5.70 8.36 16.38
C ALA A 281 4.71 8.95 17.40
N MET A 282 4.04 8.11 18.20
CA MET A 282 3.14 8.58 19.25
C MET A 282 3.88 9.41 20.31
N GLU A 283 5.00 8.87 20.80
CA GLU A 283 5.81 9.48 21.84
C GLU A 283 6.35 10.86 21.42
N VAL A 284 6.92 10.97 20.22
CA VAL A 284 7.50 12.23 19.73
C VAL A 284 6.43 13.28 19.44
N LEU A 285 5.22 12.88 19.04
CA LEU A 285 4.11 13.82 18.81
C LEU A 285 3.52 14.36 20.10
N GLU A 286 3.39 13.53 21.14
CA GLU A 286 3.01 13.99 22.47
C GLU A 286 4.02 15.04 22.99
N ARG A 287 5.32 14.75 22.84
CA ARG A 287 6.38 15.71 23.20
C ARG A 287 6.41 16.96 22.35
N LEU A 288 5.99 16.90 21.09
CA LEU A 288 5.91 18.07 20.21
C LEU A 288 4.80 19.04 20.65
N GLY A 289 3.83 18.58 21.44
CA GLY A 289 2.71 19.39 21.91
C GLY A 289 1.32 18.91 21.52
N VAL A 290 1.22 17.70 20.95
CA VAL A 290 -0.07 17.12 20.58
C VAL A 290 -0.68 16.43 21.81
N PRO A 291 -1.94 16.71 22.17
CA PRO A 291 -2.59 15.99 23.26
C PRO A 291 -2.64 14.48 23.02
N ARG A 292 -2.34 13.70 24.06
CA ARG A 292 -2.35 12.22 24.01
C ARG A 292 -3.63 11.64 23.42
N ARG A 293 -4.79 12.21 23.75
CA ARG A 293 -6.10 11.83 23.17
C ARG A 293 -6.14 11.92 21.65
N ILE A 294 -5.53 12.95 21.07
CA ILE A 294 -5.49 13.15 19.62
C ILE A 294 -4.47 12.20 18.99
N VAL A 295 -3.28 12.07 19.59
CA VAL A 295 -2.25 11.11 19.14
C VAL A 295 -2.80 9.68 19.12
N SER A 296 -3.39 9.24 20.23
CA SER A 296 -3.91 7.88 20.40
C SER A 296 -5.11 7.55 19.52
N PHE A 297 -5.72 8.55 18.89
CA PHE A 297 -6.86 8.39 18.02
C PHE A 297 -6.52 8.60 16.55
N VAL A 298 -5.97 9.76 16.19
CA VAL A 298 -5.72 10.18 14.81
C VAL A 298 -4.60 9.36 14.18
N LEU A 299 -3.53 9.07 14.91
CA LEU A 299 -2.37 8.39 14.34
C LEU A 299 -2.68 6.91 13.99
N PRO A 300 -3.31 6.09 14.87
CA PRO A 300 -3.76 4.75 14.48
C PRO A 300 -4.83 4.76 13.37
N LEU A 301 -5.73 5.75 13.37
CA LEU A 301 -6.74 5.90 12.33
C LEU A 301 -6.08 6.20 10.96
N GLY A 302 -5.11 7.10 10.93
CA GLY A 302 -4.36 7.46 9.72
C GLY A 302 -3.57 6.29 9.14
N TYR A 303 -3.04 5.41 9.98
CA TYR A 303 -2.38 4.18 9.52
C TYR A 303 -3.30 3.22 8.76
N SER A 304 -4.61 3.37 8.92
CA SER A 304 -5.62 2.56 8.24
C SER A 304 -6.23 3.28 7.03
N PHE A 305 -6.35 4.61 7.08
CA PHE A 305 -7.11 5.40 6.10
C PHE A 305 -6.28 6.40 5.29
N ASN A 306 -5.04 6.68 5.72
CA ASN A 306 -4.14 7.68 5.16
C ASN A 306 -2.78 7.08 4.80
N LEU A 307 -2.82 6.17 3.84
CA LEU A 307 -1.64 5.54 3.25
C LEU A 307 -1.19 6.31 2.01
N ASP A 308 -0.85 7.59 2.16
CA ASP A 308 -0.56 8.52 1.07
C ASP A 308 0.44 7.98 0.03
N GLY A 309 1.62 7.57 0.50
CA GLY A 309 2.68 7.01 -0.35
C GLY A 309 2.26 5.69 -1.00
N THR A 310 1.54 4.84 -0.28
CA THR A 310 1.00 3.59 -0.85
C THR A 310 -0.02 3.89 -1.95
N THR A 311 -0.89 4.86 -1.72
CA THR A 311 -1.98 5.20 -2.63
C THR A 311 -1.42 5.83 -3.91
N LEU A 312 -0.45 6.73 -3.78
CA LEU A 312 0.33 7.26 -4.91
C LEU A 312 0.98 6.13 -5.71
N TYR A 313 1.65 5.19 -5.02
CA TYR A 313 2.25 4.03 -5.67
C TYR A 313 1.24 3.18 -6.43
N LEU A 314 0.08 2.90 -5.84
CA LEU A 314 -0.91 2.02 -6.44
C LEU A 314 -1.38 2.55 -7.80
N SER A 315 -1.61 3.87 -7.90
CA SER A 315 -1.97 4.51 -9.17
C SER A 315 -0.86 4.38 -10.22
N LEU A 316 0.38 4.67 -9.82
CA LEU A 316 1.57 4.61 -10.67
C LEU A 316 1.84 3.17 -11.12
N ALA A 317 1.78 2.20 -10.21
CA ALA A 317 2.02 0.80 -10.48
C ALA A 317 0.96 0.20 -11.42
N ALA A 318 -0.32 0.52 -11.21
CA ALA A 318 -1.39 -0.03 -12.04
C ALA A 318 -1.28 0.45 -13.49
N VAL A 319 -1.00 1.74 -13.69
CA VAL A 319 -0.82 2.30 -15.04
C VAL A 319 0.50 1.87 -15.67
N PHE A 320 1.58 1.71 -14.90
CA PHE A 320 2.82 1.11 -15.41
C PHE A 320 2.56 -0.28 -16.00
N VAL A 321 1.78 -1.13 -15.31
CA VAL A 321 1.45 -2.47 -15.84
C VAL A 321 0.61 -2.37 -17.11
N ALA A 322 -0.33 -1.43 -17.19
CA ALA A 322 -1.10 -1.20 -18.40
C ALA A 322 -0.20 -0.79 -19.58
N GLN A 323 0.72 0.16 -19.36
CA GLN A 323 1.73 0.57 -20.34
C GLN A 323 2.61 -0.60 -20.79
N ALA A 324 3.12 -1.38 -19.82
CA ALA A 324 3.95 -2.56 -20.07
C ALA A 324 3.22 -3.72 -20.76
N ALA A 325 1.89 -3.75 -20.67
CA ALA A 325 1.04 -4.71 -21.38
C ALA A 325 0.62 -4.19 -22.77
N GLY A 326 0.99 -2.97 -23.15
CA GLY A 326 0.52 -2.32 -24.37
C GLY A 326 -0.99 -1.99 -24.35
N VAL A 327 -1.60 -1.92 -23.16
CA VAL A 327 -3.02 -1.61 -22.98
C VAL A 327 -3.19 -0.11 -22.74
N GLU A 328 -3.77 0.58 -23.70
CA GLU A 328 -4.13 1.99 -23.54
C GLU A 328 -5.41 2.12 -22.71
N LEU A 329 -5.26 2.61 -21.49
CA LEU A 329 -6.39 2.96 -20.63
C LEU A 329 -6.89 4.35 -20.99
N THR A 330 -8.17 4.45 -21.35
CA THR A 330 -8.85 5.74 -21.53
C THR A 330 -8.86 6.53 -20.22
N MET A 331 -8.99 7.86 -20.31
CA MET A 331 -9.07 8.71 -19.11
C MET A 331 -10.21 8.29 -18.16
N GLY A 332 -11.35 7.85 -18.70
CA GLY A 332 -12.46 7.31 -17.90
C GLY A 332 -12.06 6.07 -17.11
N GLN A 333 -11.41 5.09 -17.75
CA GLN A 333 -10.91 3.88 -17.09
C GLN A 333 -9.83 4.18 -16.05
N GLN A 334 -8.94 5.14 -16.32
CA GLN A 334 -7.94 5.57 -15.35
C GLN A 334 -8.61 6.18 -14.10
N ILE A 335 -9.63 7.03 -14.28
CA ILE A 335 -10.37 7.63 -13.17
C ILE A 335 -11.13 6.57 -12.36
N THR A 336 -11.85 5.65 -13.02
CA THR A 336 -12.56 4.57 -12.30
C THR A 336 -11.57 3.68 -11.55
N MET A 337 -10.40 3.42 -12.13
CA MET A 337 -9.34 2.65 -11.48
C MET A 337 -8.81 3.39 -10.25
N LEU A 338 -8.59 4.70 -10.33
CA LEU A 338 -8.19 5.51 -9.17
C LEU A 338 -9.23 5.45 -8.06
N LEU A 339 -10.53 5.48 -8.37
CA LEU A 339 -11.60 5.35 -7.38
C LEU A 339 -11.61 3.96 -6.74
N THR A 340 -11.41 2.89 -7.51
CA THR A 340 -11.25 1.55 -6.96
C THR A 340 -10.04 1.48 -6.02
N LEU A 341 -8.91 2.04 -6.44
CA LEU A 341 -7.67 2.08 -5.64
C LEU A 341 -7.80 2.91 -4.37
N MET A 342 -8.49 4.05 -4.45
CA MET A 342 -8.82 4.89 -3.31
C MET A 342 -9.58 4.10 -2.25
N LEU A 343 -10.60 3.34 -2.65
CA LEU A 343 -11.45 2.59 -1.72
C LEU A 343 -10.73 1.35 -1.17
N THR A 344 -10.08 0.57 -2.06
CA THR A 344 -9.39 -0.68 -1.69
C THR A 344 -8.12 -0.47 -0.86
N SER A 345 -7.51 0.73 -0.89
CA SER A 345 -6.36 1.04 -0.05
C SER A 345 -6.74 1.33 1.40
N LYS A 346 -8.03 1.59 1.70
CA LYS A 346 -8.50 1.87 3.06
C LYS A 346 -8.71 0.59 3.85
N GLY A 347 -8.42 0.63 5.16
CA GLY A 347 -8.61 -0.50 6.07
C GLY A 347 -7.50 -1.55 6.00
N VAL A 348 -6.52 -1.37 5.11
CA VAL A 348 -5.38 -2.28 4.94
C VAL A 348 -4.20 -1.81 5.79
N ALA A 349 -4.44 -1.68 7.10
CA ALA A 349 -3.50 -1.09 8.04
C ALA A 349 -2.33 -2.01 8.38
N GLY A 350 -1.12 -1.46 8.41
CA GLY A 350 0.02 -2.00 9.18
C GLY A 350 0.71 -3.26 8.65
N VAL A 351 0.26 -3.85 7.55
CA VAL A 351 0.82 -5.14 7.09
C VAL A 351 1.77 -4.96 5.90
N PRO A 352 3.02 -5.46 6.01
CA PRO A 352 3.97 -5.40 4.92
C PRO A 352 3.38 -5.96 3.63
N ARG A 353 3.55 -5.21 2.54
CA ARG A 353 3.28 -5.69 1.17
C ARG A 353 1.81 -6.00 0.85
N ALA A 354 0.88 -5.55 1.69
CA ALA A 354 -0.55 -5.63 1.40
C ALA A 354 -0.95 -4.79 0.17
N SER A 355 -0.16 -3.75 -0.15
CA SER A 355 -0.27 -2.97 -1.39
C SER A 355 -0.18 -3.81 -2.66
N LEU A 356 0.60 -4.90 -2.68
CA LEU A 356 0.70 -5.78 -3.84
C LEU A 356 -0.56 -6.63 -4.04
N VAL A 357 -1.23 -6.98 -2.95
CA VAL A 357 -2.52 -7.70 -2.99
C VAL A 357 -3.59 -6.78 -3.57
N ILE A 358 -3.64 -5.52 -3.14
CA ILE A 358 -4.54 -4.50 -3.70
C ILE A 358 -4.25 -4.25 -5.18
N LEU A 359 -2.97 -4.09 -5.54
CA LEU A 359 -2.54 -3.91 -6.93
C LEU A 359 -2.98 -5.10 -7.78
N ALA A 360 -2.70 -6.33 -7.35
CA ALA A 360 -3.10 -7.54 -8.07
C ALA A 360 -4.62 -7.62 -8.27
N GLY A 361 -5.40 -7.27 -7.25
CA GLY A 361 -6.85 -7.24 -7.33
C GLY A 361 -7.37 -6.21 -8.35
N THR A 362 -6.74 -5.04 -8.36
CA THR A 362 -7.07 -3.97 -9.31
C THR A 362 -6.74 -4.40 -10.73
N LEU A 363 -5.53 -4.90 -10.98
CA LEU A 363 -5.14 -5.38 -12.30
C LEU A 363 -6.08 -6.47 -12.82
N ALA A 364 -6.45 -7.44 -11.96
CA ALA A 364 -7.38 -8.50 -12.32
C ALA A 364 -8.76 -7.97 -12.77
N SER A 365 -9.27 -6.93 -12.09
CA SER A 365 -10.58 -6.33 -12.42
C SER A 365 -10.59 -5.60 -13.76
N TYR A 366 -9.42 -5.12 -14.20
CA TYR A 366 -9.25 -4.46 -15.50
C TYR A 366 -8.69 -5.40 -16.58
N GLY A 367 -8.61 -6.71 -16.30
CA GLY A 367 -8.09 -7.72 -17.23
C GLY A 367 -6.58 -7.61 -17.51
N LEU A 368 -5.85 -6.84 -16.71
CA LEU A 368 -4.42 -6.60 -16.89
C LEU A 368 -3.58 -7.81 -16.42
N PRO A 369 -2.43 -8.08 -17.05
CA PRO A 369 -1.59 -9.23 -16.72
C PRO A 369 -0.98 -9.08 -15.33
N LEU A 370 -1.14 -10.11 -14.51
CA LEU A 370 -0.64 -10.11 -13.14
C LEU A 370 0.86 -10.38 -13.06
N GLU A 371 1.45 -10.83 -14.16
CA GLU A 371 2.88 -10.81 -14.39
C GLU A 371 3.48 -9.41 -14.16
N GLY A 372 2.71 -8.33 -14.31
CA GLY A 372 3.12 -6.99 -13.91
C GLY A 372 3.40 -6.85 -12.40
N VAL A 373 2.66 -7.56 -11.54
CA VAL A 373 2.87 -7.55 -10.09
C VAL A 373 4.20 -8.23 -9.72
N THR A 374 4.51 -9.37 -10.35
CA THR A 374 5.77 -10.07 -10.08
C THR A 374 6.98 -9.29 -10.59
N LEU A 375 6.82 -8.58 -11.70
CA LEU A 375 7.83 -7.68 -12.24
C LEU A 375 8.11 -6.53 -11.26
N ILE A 376 7.07 -5.84 -10.79
CA ILE A 376 7.21 -4.74 -9.82
C ILE A 376 7.79 -5.26 -8.50
N LEU A 377 7.37 -6.43 -8.02
CA LEU A 377 7.86 -7.02 -6.76
C LEU A 377 9.39 -7.14 -6.73
N GLY A 378 10.06 -7.30 -7.88
CA GLY A 378 11.51 -7.28 -7.98
C GLY A 378 12.15 -5.98 -7.47
N VAL A 379 11.51 -4.84 -7.68
CA VAL A 379 11.98 -3.52 -7.23
C VAL A 379 11.12 -2.90 -6.12
N ASP A 380 10.03 -3.58 -5.74
CA ASP A 380 9.02 -3.06 -4.82
C ASP A 380 9.59 -2.74 -3.44
N GLU A 381 10.62 -3.46 -2.99
CA GLU A 381 11.24 -3.13 -1.71
C GLU A 381 11.83 -1.71 -1.71
N LEU A 382 12.55 -1.32 -2.77
CA LEU A 382 13.09 0.05 -2.89
C LEU A 382 11.96 1.08 -2.87
N MET A 383 10.86 0.74 -3.54
CA MET A 383 9.65 1.57 -3.56
C MET A 383 9.00 1.62 -2.16
N ASP A 384 8.96 0.52 -1.42
CA ASP A 384 8.30 0.38 -0.11
C ASP A 384 8.94 1.24 0.96
N MET A 385 10.27 1.35 0.95
CA MET A 385 11.02 2.19 1.86
C MET A 385 10.51 3.64 1.82
N ALA A 386 10.44 4.22 0.61
CA ALA A 386 9.98 5.60 0.43
C ALA A 386 8.48 5.77 0.70
N ARG A 387 7.64 4.81 0.28
CA ARG A 387 6.19 4.84 0.51
C ARG A 387 5.87 4.81 2.00
N THR A 388 6.46 3.86 2.72
CA THR A 388 6.23 3.66 4.16
C THR A 388 6.70 4.87 4.96
N MET A 389 7.88 5.42 4.63
CA MET A 389 8.34 6.67 5.23
C MET A 389 7.34 7.81 5.01
N THR A 390 6.86 7.97 3.77
CA THR A 390 5.91 9.04 3.42
C THR A 390 4.58 8.88 4.17
N ASN A 391 4.08 7.65 4.31
CA ASN A 391 2.87 7.37 5.10
C ASN A 391 3.04 7.79 6.55
N VAL A 392 4.17 7.44 7.18
CA VAL A 392 4.43 7.80 8.59
C VAL A 392 4.54 9.32 8.75
N VAL A 393 5.29 9.98 7.87
CA VAL A 393 5.42 11.45 7.88
C VAL A 393 4.06 12.14 7.67
N GLY A 394 3.27 11.68 6.70
CA GLY A 394 1.93 12.19 6.42
C GLY A 394 0.99 12.03 7.62
N ASN A 395 1.01 10.87 8.28
CA ASN A 395 0.20 10.59 9.46
C ASN A 395 0.62 11.41 10.69
N CYS A 396 1.93 11.59 10.90
CA CYS A 396 2.44 12.50 11.92
C CYS A 396 1.98 13.94 11.66
N LEU A 397 2.07 14.41 10.42
CA LEU A 397 1.64 15.76 10.05
C LEU A 397 0.13 15.93 10.25
N ALA A 398 -0.66 14.97 9.78
CA ALA A 398 -2.11 14.97 9.94
C ALA A 398 -2.50 15.08 11.42
N THR A 399 -1.82 14.33 12.28
CA THR A 399 -2.06 14.35 13.73
C THR A 399 -1.83 15.75 14.33
N VAL A 400 -0.77 16.44 13.93
CA VAL A 400 -0.50 17.83 14.35
C VAL A 400 -1.54 18.80 13.78
N VAL A 401 -1.90 18.63 12.50
CA VAL A 401 -2.91 19.47 11.82
C VAL A 401 -4.25 19.35 12.51
N ILE A 402 -4.71 18.13 12.85
CA ILE A 402 -5.96 17.92 13.57
C ILE A 402 -5.90 18.55 14.96
N ALA A 403 -4.79 18.43 15.70
CA ALA A 403 -4.65 19.09 16.99
C ALA A 403 -4.74 20.63 16.90
N LYS A 404 -4.16 21.21 15.85
CA LYS A 404 -4.29 22.65 15.59
C LYS A 404 -5.70 23.03 15.15
N TRP A 405 -6.38 22.18 14.39
CA TRP A 405 -7.76 22.38 13.96
C TRP A 405 -8.77 22.28 15.12
N GLU A 406 -8.47 21.47 16.13
CA GLU A 406 -9.21 21.43 17.40
C GLU A 406 -8.81 22.57 18.36
N GLY A 407 -7.72 23.29 18.09
CA GLY A 407 -7.21 24.35 18.97
C GLY A 407 -6.53 23.84 20.24
N GLU A 408 -6.18 22.55 20.28
CA GLU A 408 -5.59 21.89 21.45
C GLU A 408 -4.05 21.73 21.35
N PHE A 409 -3.42 22.16 20.25
CA PHE A 409 -1.97 22.07 20.06
C PHE A 409 -1.22 23.12 20.88
N VAL A 410 -0.37 22.67 21.81
CA VAL A 410 0.48 23.53 22.64
C VAL A 410 1.94 23.24 22.34
N GLU A 411 2.59 24.10 21.56
CA GLU A 411 3.97 23.90 21.11
C GLU A 411 4.94 23.77 22.30
N ALA A 412 5.73 22.69 22.31
CA ALA A 412 6.79 22.52 23.30
C ALA A 412 7.91 23.56 23.15
N SER A 413 8.44 24.02 24.28
CA SER A 413 9.59 24.95 24.29
C SER A 413 10.85 24.26 23.78
N ASP A 414 11.79 25.04 23.23
CA ASP A 414 13.09 24.49 22.78
C ASP A 414 13.87 23.84 23.92
N GLU A 415 13.71 24.33 25.14
CA GLU A 415 14.33 23.80 26.36
C GLU A 415 13.75 22.43 26.76
N GLN A 416 12.43 22.26 26.63
CA GLN A 416 11.76 20.97 26.84
C GLN A 416 12.20 19.92 25.82
N LEU A 417 12.37 20.32 24.57
CA LEU A 417 12.88 19.43 23.51
C LEU A 417 14.37 19.12 23.68
N ALA A 418 15.18 20.07 24.17
CA ALA A 418 16.60 19.84 24.44
C ALA A 418 16.81 18.83 25.57
N LEU A 419 16.07 18.98 26.68
CA LEU A 419 16.11 18.07 27.82
C LEU A 419 15.69 16.64 27.46
N ALA A 420 14.71 16.48 26.56
CA ALA A 420 14.30 15.17 26.08
C ALA A 420 15.36 14.56 25.12
N ALA A 421 15.99 15.36 24.25
CA ALA A 421 17.06 14.86 23.40
C ALA A 421 18.27 14.35 24.23
N GLU A 422 18.63 15.04 25.31
CA GLU A 422 19.69 14.61 26.24
C GLU A 422 19.40 13.27 26.94
N ARG A 423 18.12 12.92 27.11
CA ARG A 423 17.68 11.66 27.72
C ARG A 423 17.57 10.50 26.72
N GLY A 424 17.91 10.72 25.45
CA GLY A 424 17.70 9.73 24.38
C GLY A 424 16.23 9.52 24.05
N GLU A 425 15.39 10.48 24.40
CA GLU A 425 13.95 10.43 24.27
C GLU A 425 13.46 11.05 22.95
N ILE A 426 14.30 11.70 22.12
CA ILE A 426 14.00 12.21 20.76
C ILE A 426 15.26 12.29 19.90
#